data_AF-A0A261QMU1-F1
#
_entry.id   AF-A0A261QMU1-F1
#
_cell.length_a   1.000
_cell.length_b   1.000
_cell.length_c   1.000
_cell.angle_alpha   90.00
_cell.angle_beta   90.00
_cell.angle_gamma   90.00
#
_symmetry.space_group_name_H-M   'P 1'
#
loop_
_entity.id
_entity.type
_entity.pdbx_description
1 polymer ?
#
loop_
_entity_poly.entity_id
_entity_poly.type
_entity_poly.pdbx_seq_one_letter_code
_entity_poly.pdbx_strand_id
1 'polypeptide(L)' 'MNSDVFYAWVTQVLIPVLPKNSVIVMDNATFHKKHNIQQVINDPGGVFAYLFVSP' A
#
# COMPACT_ATOMS: atom_id res chain seq x y z
N MET A 1 5.63 1.82 13.97
CA MET A 1 4.43 2.38 13.32
C MET A 1 3.29 1.38 13.50
N ASN A 2 2.05 1.84 13.77
CA ASN A 2 0.89 0.94 13.82
C ASN A 2 0.13 0.97 12.47
N SER A 3 -0.76 0.01 12.24
CA SER A 3 -1.46 -0.10 10.95
C SER A 3 -2.31 1.11 10.59
N ASP A 4 -2.85 1.84 11.57
CA ASP A 4 -3.78 2.95 11.31
C ASP A 4 -3.02 4.21 10.86
N VAL A 5 -1.88 4.48 11.49
CA VAL A 5 -0.95 5.54 11.05
C VAL A 5 -0.42 5.25 9.66
N PHE A 6 -0.09 3.99 9.38
CA PHE A 6 0.37 3.59 8.05
C PHE A 6 -0.73 3.71 6.99
N TYR A 7 -1.95 3.26 7.30
CA TYR A 7 -3.11 3.40 6.42
C TYR A 7 -3.41 4.87 6.09
N ALA A 8 -3.37 5.76 7.11
CA ALA A 8 -3.55 7.19 6.91
C ALA A 8 -2.46 7.76 6.00
N TRP A 9 -1.21 7.37 6.19
CA TRP A 9 -0.11 7.81 5.33
C TRP A 9 -0.26 7.32 3.88
N VAL A 10 -0.62 6.05 3.67
CA VAL A 10 -0.84 5.50 2.31
C VAL A 10 -1.93 6.27 1.57
N THR A 11 -3.07 6.49 2.23
CA THR A 11 -4.26 7.10 1.61
C THR A 11 -4.14 8.62 1.41
N GLN A 12 -3.54 9.33 2.38
CA GLN A 12 -3.54 10.80 2.40
C GLN A 12 -2.26 11.41 1.82
N VAL A 13 -1.15 10.66 1.80
CA VAL A 13 0.15 11.18 1.39
C VAL A 13 0.68 10.45 0.17
N LEU A 14 0.79 9.11 0.22
CA LEU A 14 1.44 8.34 -0.84
C LEU A 14 0.62 8.30 -2.12
N ILE A 15 -0.63 7.80 -2.07
CA ILE A 15 -1.44 7.62 -3.29
C ILE A 15 -1.69 8.93 -4.05
N PRO A 16 -2.02 10.07 -3.40
CA PRO A 16 -2.32 11.31 -4.13
C PRO A 16 -1.19 11.87 -4.99
N VAL A 17 0.07 11.50 -4.69
CA VAL A 17 1.26 12.00 -5.42
C VAL A 17 1.81 10.99 -6.43
N LEU A 18 1.28 9.76 -6.47
CA LEU A 18 1.78 8.73 -7.37
C LEU A 18 1.28 8.95 -8.80
N PRO A 19 2.18 8.90 -9.80
CA PRO A 19 1.78 8.79 -11.20
C PRO A 19 0.89 7.57 -11.43
N LYS A 20 0.03 7.63 -12.45
CA LYS A 20 -0.74 6.45 -12.90
C LYS A 20 0.20 5.30 -13.26
N ASN A 21 -0.23 4.08 -12.95
CA ASN A 21 0.49 2.82 -13.18
C ASN A 21 1.81 2.71 -12.40
N SER A 22 1.89 3.34 -11.23
CA SER A 22 3.05 3.22 -10.36
C SER A 22 3.13 1.84 -9.71
N VAL A 23 4.35 1.37 -9.47
CA VAL A 23 4.62 0.16 -8.68
C VAL A 23 5.09 0.57 -7.30
N ILE A 24 4.39 0.10 -6.26
CA ILE A 24 4.83 0.24 -4.87
C ILE A 24 5.53 -1.05 -4.44
N VAL A 25 6.75 -0.92 -3.93
CA VAL A 25 7.52 -2.01 -3.31
C VAL A 25 7.63 -1.72 -1.81
N MET A 26 7.25 -2.69 -0.97
CA MET A 26 7.27 -2.57 0.49
C MET A 26 8.03 -3.74 1.12
N ASP A 27 8.59 -3.51 2.30
CA ASP A 27 9.17 -4.54 3.14
C ASP A 27 8.09 -5.52 3.67
N ASN A 28 8.48 -6.74 4.08
CA ASN A 28 7.54 -7.75 4.59
C ASN A 28 7.14 -7.50 6.06
N ALA A 29 6.71 -6.28 6.37
CA ALA A 29 6.20 -5.98 7.70
C ALA A 29 4.78 -6.53 7.88
N THR A 30 4.52 -7.18 9.01
CA THR A 30 3.26 -7.90 9.28
C THR A 30 2.02 -7.01 9.24
N PHE A 31 2.17 -5.71 9.49
CA PHE A 31 1.07 -4.75 9.46
C PHE A 31 0.58 -4.37 8.05
N HIS A 32 1.35 -4.67 7.00
CA HIS A 32 0.92 -4.50 5.59
C HIS A 32 -0.15 -5.51 5.16
N LYS A 33 -0.28 -6.62 5.90
CA LYS A 33 -1.19 -7.73 5.56
C LYS A 33 -2.66 -7.47 5.92
N LYS A 34 -3.01 -6.29 6.47
CA LYS A 34 -4.41 -5.97 6.75
C LYS A 34 -5.18 -5.70 5.45
N HIS A 35 -6.38 -6.29 5.36
CA HIS A 35 -7.23 -6.25 4.17
C HIS A 35 -7.51 -4.83 3.64
N ASN A 36 -7.68 -3.86 4.56
CA ASN A 36 -7.93 -2.46 4.19
C ASN A 36 -6.77 -1.79 3.45
N ILE A 37 -5.53 -2.15 3.75
CA ILE A 37 -4.33 -1.63 3.07
C ILE A 37 -4.25 -2.23 1.65
N GLN A 38 -4.51 -3.53 1.51
CA GLN A 38 -4.49 -4.18 0.20
C GLN A 38 -5.59 -3.66 -0.73
N GLN A 39 -6.78 -3.37 -0.21
CA GLN A 39 -7.87 -2.78 -1.00
C GLN A 39 -7.53 -1.38 -1.53
N VAL A 40 -6.91 -0.55 -0.69
CA VAL A 40 -6.49 0.80 -1.07
C VAL A 40 -5.42 0.76 -2.17
N ILE A 41 -4.51 -0.21 -2.12
CA ILE A 41 -3.42 -0.27 -3.09
C ILE A 41 -3.83 -0.97 -4.39
N ASN A 42 -4.79 -1.91 -4.37
CA ASN A 42 -5.20 -2.68 -5.55
C ASN A 42 -6.42 -2.12 -6.30
N ASP A 43 -6.81 -0.86 -6.04
CA ASP A 43 -7.91 -0.21 -6.74
C ASP A 43 -7.56 -0.05 -8.25
N PRO A 44 -8.48 -0.32 -9.21
CA PRO A 44 -8.18 -0.51 -10.63
C PRO A 44 -7.61 0.71 -11.38
N GLY A 45 -7.39 1.83 -10.70
CA GLY A 45 -7.13 3.15 -11.28
C GLY A 45 -5.67 3.60 -11.36
N GLY A 46 -4.69 2.92 -10.74
CA GLY A 46 -3.32 3.42 -10.94
C GLY A 46 -2.16 2.92 -10.08
N VAL A 47 -2.31 1.94 -9.20
CA VAL A 47 -1.17 1.50 -8.38
C VAL A 47 -1.17 -0.02 -8.26
N PHE A 48 -0.01 -0.64 -8.47
CA PHE A 48 0.20 -2.07 -8.22
C PHE A 48 1.15 -2.22 -7.03
N ALA A 49 0.70 -2.84 -5.93
CA ALA A 49 1.60 -3.24 -4.84
C ALA A 49 2.20 -4.60 -5.13
N TYR A 50 3.54 -4.66 -5.16
CA TYR A 50 4.25 -5.91 -4.95
C TYR A 50 4.66 -5.99 -3.48
N LEU A 51 3.87 -6.73 -2.70
CA LEU A 51 4.27 -7.17 -1.38
C LEU A 51 5.15 -8.41 -1.56
N PHE A 52 6.44 -8.31 -1.24
CA PHE A 52 7.27 -9.50 -1.07
C PHE A 52 6.79 -10.24 0.19
N VAL A 53 5.83 -11.13 0.02
CA VAL A 53 5.51 -12.15 1.02
C VAL A 53 6.56 -13.24 0.86
N SER A 54 7.65 -13.16 1.62
CA SER A 54 8.45 -14.37 1.85
C SER A 54 7.56 -15.41 2.56
N PRO A 55 7.55 -16.68 2.10
CA PRO A 55 6.77 -17.75 2.73
C PRO A 55 7.12 -17.96 4.20
#